data_AF-A0A251VSC0-F1
#
_entry.id   AF-A0A251VSC0-F1
#
_cell.length_a   1.000
_cell.length_b   1.000
_cell.length_c   1.000
_cell.angle_alpha   90.00
_cell.angle_beta   90.00
_cell.angle_gamma   90.00
#
_symmetry.space_group_name_H-M   'P 1'
#
loop_
_entity.id
_entity.type
_entity.pdbx_description
1 polymer ?
#
loop_
_entity_poly.entity_id
_entity_poly.type
_entity_poly.pdbx_seq_one_letter_code
_entity_poly.pdbx_strand_id
1 'polypeptide(L)'
;MMKKTVASENTDHNGEEQEDEKEETGVNLDVSMSKLNLGPKKKLLVLPMGGFLVHRAHRRRPNTIPKNRQPDFCSGNFMIYKRPFCQEFLEFCFERFQVGIWSSAMEHNIGGVLTNVMGTELKSKLLFTWDQGQCTDTGFTCPDNQKKPLFLKELKHIWKKKYIYGPWSEGEYSASNTLLITYPVKALLNPPNTSIYPGNYDPENKEDDVLGPNSELRVFLEGLAEAKDVQSYVKAHPIGDPAITSSHPDWDYYSKIIRAFGKRFIKLLLPILLMMKKTVASDNTEEQEDEKETGVSLDVSMNKLNLGPKKKLLVLPIGGFLVHRAHRRRPKTIPKNRQPDFCSGIFMIYKRPFCEEFLKFCFERFEVGIWSSAMEHNIDAVLTNVMGTELKSKLLFTWDQNQCTETDFKCLDDKYKPLFLKVLDHLWSKKYIYLSWSEGEYTASNTLLITDPVKALLNPPNTAIFLGDYDLNNNRDDFLGPNSELRMFLDGLAEAKDVQSYVKAHQFGDPAITPSHSHWEYYSNIIRIYGKNK
;
A
#
# COMPACT_ATOMS: atom_id res chain seq x y z
N MET A 1 -10.82 -66.36 22.06
CA MET A 1 -10.54 -67.72 21.54
C MET A 1 -11.59 -68.02 20.49
N MET A 2 -11.16 -68.19 19.23
CA MET A 2 -11.84 -68.88 18.12
C MET A 2 -13.25 -68.41 17.69
N LYS A 3 -13.37 -67.79 16.51
CA LYS A 3 -13.79 -68.40 15.20
C LYS A 3 -15.32 -68.48 15.10
N LYS A 4 -16.02 -68.20 14.00
CA LYS A 4 -15.85 -68.43 12.54
C LYS A 4 -17.11 -67.76 11.91
N THR A 5 -17.04 -66.99 10.84
CA THR A 5 -17.11 -67.41 9.41
C THR A 5 -18.43 -67.00 8.74
N VAL A 6 -18.24 -66.43 7.55
CA VAL A 6 -19.20 -66.03 6.52
C VAL A 6 -19.71 -67.24 5.73
N ALA A 7 -20.98 -67.21 5.32
CA ALA A 7 -21.55 -67.81 4.11
C ALA A 7 -22.86 -67.04 3.82
N SER A 8 -22.93 -66.15 2.83
CA SER A 8 -23.25 -66.38 1.41
C SER A 8 -24.58 -67.11 1.18
N GLU A 9 -25.57 -66.41 0.63
CA GLU A 9 -26.34 -66.91 -0.52
C GLU A 9 -27.10 -65.76 -1.22
N ASN A 10 -27.00 -65.77 -2.54
CA ASN A 10 -27.55 -64.83 -3.50
C ASN A 10 -29.07 -64.87 -3.54
N THR A 11 -29.70 -63.76 -3.92
CA THR A 11 -30.77 -63.78 -4.94
C THR A 11 -30.87 -62.42 -5.62
N ASP A 12 -30.81 -62.46 -6.95
CA ASP A 12 -31.04 -61.35 -7.87
C ASP A 12 -32.46 -60.79 -7.72
N HIS A 13 -32.61 -59.46 -7.80
CA HIS A 13 -33.65 -58.87 -8.65
C HIS A 13 -33.35 -57.40 -8.96
N ASN A 14 -33.20 -57.13 -10.26
CA ASN A 14 -33.25 -55.80 -10.87
C ASN A 14 -34.62 -55.15 -10.61
N GLY A 15 -34.60 -53.91 -10.14
CA GLY A 15 -35.79 -53.06 -10.04
C GLY A 15 -35.40 -51.62 -9.69
N GLU A 16 -35.23 -50.81 -10.73
CA GLU A 16 -35.48 -49.36 -10.79
C GLU A 16 -35.26 -48.52 -9.51
N GLU A 17 -34.08 -47.90 -9.39
CA GLU A 17 -33.85 -46.80 -8.44
C GLU A 17 -34.14 -45.46 -9.11
N GLN A 18 -35.28 -44.87 -8.73
CA GLN A 18 -35.49 -43.42 -8.74
C GLN A 18 -34.68 -42.84 -7.57
N GLU A 19 -33.71 -41.98 -7.85
CA GLU A 19 -33.02 -41.20 -6.82
C GLU A 19 -33.92 -40.03 -6.40
N ASP A 20 -34.65 -40.22 -5.30
CA ASP A 20 -35.30 -39.15 -4.55
C ASP A 20 -34.25 -38.33 -3.78
N GLU A 21 -34.30 -37.02 -4.00
CA GLU A 21 -33.56 -35.97 -3.30
C GLU A 21 -33.78 -36.06 -1.78
N LYS A 22 -32.71 -36.26 -1.01
CA LYS A 22 -32.72 -36.05 0.44
C LYS A 22 -32.25 -34.65 0.78
N GLU A 23 -33.20 -33.85 1.25
CA GLU A 23 -33.01 -32.59 1.97
C GLU A 23 -32.06 -32.78 3.16
N GLU A 24 -30.86 -32.22 3.09
CA GLU A 24 -30.07 -31.90 4.28
C GLU A 24 -30.37 -30.46 4.70
N THR A 25 -31.01 -30.35 5.86
CA THR A 25 -31.33 -29.10 6.56
C THR A 25 -30.03 -28.44 7.05
N GLY A 26 -29.44 -27.61 6.19
CA GLY A 26 -28.33 -26.73 6.53
C GLY A 26 -28.77 -25.67 7.54
N VAL A 27 -28.46 -25.90 8.81
CA VAL A 27 -28.64 -24.93 9.90
C VAL A 27 -27.83 -23.67 9.58
N ASN A 28 -28.56 -22.57 9.40
CA ASN A 28 -28.06 -21.25 9.11
C ASN A 28 -27.35 -20.68 10.36
N LEU A 29 -26.03 -20.82 10.43
CA LEU A 29 -25.19 -20.20 11.46
C LEU A 29 -24.60 -18.88 10.92
N ASP A 30 -25.48 -17.93 10.59
CA ASP A 30 -25.12 -16.51 10.51
C ASP A 30 -25.06 -15.93 11.94
N VAL A 31 -24.05 -16.38 12.70
CA VAL A 31 -23.68 -15.71 13.96
C VAL A 31 -22.66 -14.65 13.59
N SER A 32 -23.14 -13.43 13.40
CA SER A 32 -22.33 -12.22 13.33
C SER A 32 -21.27 -12.22 14.44
N MET A 33 -19.99 -12.38 14.04
CA MET A 33 -18.81 -12.40 14.94
C MET A 33 -18.69 -11.15 15.84
N SER A 34 -19.44 -10.08 15.55
CA SER A 34 -19.50 -8.88 16.38
C SER A 34 -20.20 -9.07 17.74
N LYS A 35 -20.84 -10.23 17.99
CA LYS A 35 -21.54 -10.52 19.26
C LYS A 35 -20.81 -11.51 20.19
N LEU A 36 -19.62 -11.97 19.83
CA LEU A 36 -18.78 -12.75 20.75
C LEU A 36 -17.99 -11.74 21.62
N ASN A 37 -18.35 -11.64 22.90
CA ASN A 37 -17.60 -10.85 23.90
C ASN A 37 -16.23 -11.49 24.17
N LEU A 38 -15.28 -11.27 23.25
CA LEU A 38 -13.88 -11.69 23.32
C LEU A 38 -13.03 -10.71 24.16
N GLY A 39 -13.48 -10.38 25.38
CA GLY A 39 -12.76 -9.48 26.29
C GLY A 39 -12.40 -8.10 25.68
N PRO A 40 -11.55 -7.31 26.35
CA PRO A 40 -11.01 -6.08 25.80
C PRO A 40 -10.11 -6.38 24.59
N LYS A 41 -10.28 -5.66 23.48
CA LYS A 41 -9.36 -5.78 22.33
C LYS A 41 -7.94 -5.37 22.76
N LYS A 42 -6.97 -6.28 22.53
CA LYS A 42 -5.55 -6.03 22.76
C LYS A 42 -5.06 -4.79 21.98
N LYS A 43 -4.24 -3.97 22.62
CA LYS A 43 -3.54 -2.84 21.98
C LYS A 43 -2.54 -3.35 20.93
N LEU A 44 -2.18 -2.49 19.98
CA LEU A 44 -1.16 -2.80 18.98
C LEU A 44 0.23 -2.37 19.46
N LEU A 45 1.16 -3.32 19.48
CA LEU A 45 2.57 -3.10 19.70
C LEU A 45 3.33 -3.32 18.38
N VAL A 46 4.01 -2.28 17.91
CA VAL A 46 4.80 -2.32 16.67
C VAL A 46 6.28 -2.36 17.00
N LEU A 47 6.94 -3.45 16.62
CA LEU A 47 8.33 -3.73 16.96
C LEU A 47 9.27 -3.53 15.75
N PRO A 48 10.46 -2.96 15.95
CA PRO A 48 11.51 -2.96 14.95
C PRO A 48 12.25 -4.30 14.98
N MET A 49 12.65 -4.83 13.82
CA MET A 49 13.46 -6.05 13.76
C MET A 49 14.95 -5.75 14.03
N GLY A 50 15.57 -4.98 13.14
CA GLY A 50 17.01 -4.68 13.22
C GLY A 50 17.32 -3.58 14.25
N GLY A 51 18.33 -3.82 15.07
CA GLY A 51 18.74 -2.95 16.17
C GLY A 51 17.90 -3.09 17.43
N PHE A 52 16.96 -4.04 17.46
CA PHE A 52 16.12 -4.28 18.63
C PHE A 52 15.92 -5.76 18.91
N LEU A 53 15.31 -6.53 18.00
CA LEU A 53 15.26 -8.00 18.15
C LEU A 53 16.59 -8.66 17.79
N VAL A 54 17.26 -8.11 16.77
CA VAL A 54 18.54 -8.64 16.28
C VAL A 54 19.49 -7.52 15.87
N HIS A 55 20.79 -7.77 16.02
CA HIS A 55 21.82 -7.02 15.31
C HIS A 55 22.13 -7.71 13.98
N ARG A 56 22.35 -6.92 12.92
CA ARG A 56 22.66 -7.43 11.58
C ARG A 56 23.94 -6.82 11.07
N ALA A 57 24.97 -7.64 10.94
CA ALA A 57 26.24 -7.25 10.36
C ALA A 57 26.33 -7.71 8.91
N HIS A 58 26.68 -6.82 7.99
CA HIS A 58 26.84 -7.20 6.59
C HIS A 58 28.25 -7.73 6.35
N ARG A 59 28.40 -8.87 5.66
CA ARG A 59 29.71 -9.51 5.39
C ARG A 59 30.76 -8.58 4.77
N ARG A 60 30.33 -7.65 3.93
CA ARG A 60 31.20 -6.63 3.30
C ARG A 60 31.46 -5.39 4.16
N ARG A 61 31.02 -5.37 5.42
CA ARG A 61 31.22 -4.27 6.38
C ARG A 61 31.84 -4.82 7.68
N PRO A 62 33.15 -5.13 7.67
CA PRO A 62 33.81 -5.78 8.80
C PRO A 62 33.69 -5.03 10.12
N ASN A 63 33.63 -3.70 10.05
CA ASN A 63 33.43 -2.83 11.21
C ASN A 63 32.06 -2.98 11.91
N THR A 64 31.08 -3.61 11.27
CA THR A 64 29.77 -3.91 11.88
C THR A 64 29.69 -5.30 12.50
N ILE A 65 30.72 -6.13 12.30
CA ILE A 65 30.78 -7.51 12.78
C ILE A 65 31.36 -7.50 14.20
N PRO A 66 30.63 -8.03 15.19
CA PRO A 66 31.15 -8.28 16.53
C PRO A 66 32.45 -9.08 16.50
N LYS A 67 33.45 -8.60 17.23
CA LYS A 67 34.78 -9.20 17.36
C LYS A 67 34.76 -10.40 18.32
N ASN A 68 33.96 -10.34 19.38
CA ASN A 68 34.02 -11.31 20.48
C ASN A 68 32.83 -12.25 20.54
N ARG A 69 32.02 -12.32 19.48
CA ARG A 69 30.82 -13.15 19.42
C ARG A 69 30.61 -13.73 18.03
N GLN A 70 30.31 -15.02 17.98
CA GLN A 70 29.89 -15.69 16.75
C GLN A 70 28.43 -15.38 16.43
N PRO A 71 28.05 -15.25 15.15
CA PRO A 71 26.66 -15.04 14.79
C PRO A 71 25.80 -16.25 15.16
N ASP A 72 24.57 -15.99 15.63
CA ASP A 72 23.58 -17.03 15.92
C ASP A 72 23.19 -17.77 14.63
N PHE A 73 23.08 -17.05 13.51
CA PHE A 73 22.87 -17.63 12.18
C PHE A 73 23.24 -16.63 11.08
N CYS A 74 23.27 -17.11 9.83
CA CYS A 74 23.45 -16.26 8.65
C CYS A 74 22.15 -16.21 7.82
N SER A 75 21.81 -15.04 7.29
CA SER A 75 20.70 -14.86 6.35
C SER A 75 21.20 -14.08 5.14
N GLY A 76 21.41 -14.77 4.02
CA GLY A 76 22.05 -14.20 2.83
C GLY A 76 23.45 -13.66 3.13
N ASN A 77 23.66 -12.36 2.89
CA ASN A 77 24.93 -11.67 3.15
C ASN A 77 25.05 -11.09 4.57
N PHE A 78 24.06 -11.33 5.43
CA PHE A 78 24.05 -10.81 6.80
C PHE A 78 24.36 -11.90 7.82
N MET A 79 25.23 -11.56 8.76
CA MET A 79 25.44 -12.28 10.01
C MET A 79 24.48 -11.71 11.05
N ILE A 80 23.70 -12.58 11.69
CA ILE A 80 22.60 -12.19 12.58
C ILE A 80 22.95 -12.59 14.01
N TYR A 81 22.75 -11.65 14.93
CA TYR A 81 22.95 -11.83 16.36
C TYR A 81 21.62 -11.58 17.06
N LYS A 82 21.07 -12.58 17.72
CA LYS A 82 19.81 -12.46 18.48
C LYS A 82 20.07 -11.65 19.75
N ARG A 83 19.15 -10.75 20.09
CA ARG A 83 19.18 -10.08 21.40
C ARG A 83 18.86 -11.11 22.49
N PRO A 84 19.55 -11.09 23.64
CA PRO A 84 19.19 -11.95 24.77
C PRO A 84 17.69 -11.82 25.10
N PHE A 85 17.08 -12.93 25.55
CA PHE A 85 15.66 -13.02 25.92
C PHE A 85 14.63 -12.72 24.80
N CYS A 86 15.06 -12.68 23.53
CA CYS A 86 14.19 -12.29 22.42
C CYS A 86 12.97 -13.21 22.22
N GLN A 87 13.12 -14.52 22.46
CA GLN A 87 12.02 -15.48 22.28
C GLN A 87 10.94 -15.28 23.36
N GLU A 88 11.38 -15.29 24.62
CA GLU A 88 10.53 -15.11 25.81
C GLU A 88 9.85 -13.74 25.82
N PHE A 89 10.54 -12.71 25.32
CA PHE A 89 9.97 -11.37 25.15
C PHE A 89 8.87 -11.33 24.10
N LEU A 90 9.06 -12.02 22.97
CA LEU A 90 8.04 -12.07 21.92
C LEU A 90 6.81 -12.84 22.38
N GLU A 91 6.99 -13.96 23.09
CA GLU A 91 5.90 -14.71 23.72
C GLU A 91 5.08 -13.82 24.67
N PHE A 92 5.77 -13.10 25.56
CA PHE A 92 5.16 -12.09 26.42
C PHE A 92 4.37 -11.02 25.64
N CYS A 93 4.93 -10.52 24.53
CA CYS A 93 4.25 -9.53 23.68
C CYS A 93 2.97 -10.11 23.06
N PHE A 94 3.00 -11.32 22.51
CA PHE A 94 1.82 -11.95 21.90
C PHE A 94 0.72 -12.27 22.92
N GLU A 95 1.08 -12.56 24.17
CA GLU A 95 0.12 -12.75 25.25
C GLU A 95 -0.72 -11.50 25.55
N ARG A 96 -0.14 -10.29 25.42
CA ARG A 96 -0.75 -9.03 25.87
C ARG A 96 -1.15 -8.07 24.75
N PHE A 97 -0.52 -8.18 23.58
CA PHE A 97 -0.68 -7.25 22.48
C PHE A 97 -1.02 -7.97 21.18
N GLN A 98 -1.66 -7.23 20.26
CA GLN A 98 -1.51 -7.53 18.84
C GLN A 98 -0.13 -7.03 18.41
N VAL A 99 0.67 -7.87 17.75
CA VAL A 99 2.08 -7.57 17.48
C VAL A 99 2.30 -7.44 15.98
N GLY A 100 2.87 -6.31 15.56
CA GLY A 100 3.33 -6.08 14.20
C GLY A 100 4.84 -5.87 14.14
N ILE A 101 5.49 -6.37 13.09
CA ILE A 101 6.89 -6.04 12.80
C ILE A 101 6.92 -4.93 11.75
N TRP A 102 7.69 -3.87 12.01
CA TRP A 102 7.95 -2.84 11.00
C TRP A 102 9.46 -2.59 10.89
N SER A 103 10.04 -3.01 9.77
CA SER A 103 11.46 -2.90 9.47
C SER A 103 11.70 -1.88 8.37
N SER A 104 12.84 -1.18 8.39
CA SER A 104 13.28 -0.34 7.26
C SER A 104 14.24 -1.09 6.32
N ALA A 105 14.25 -2.42 6.40
CA ALA A 105 14.99 -3.27 5.48
C ALA A 105 14.09 -3.67 4.31
N MET A 106 14.66 -4.00 3.17
CA MET A 106 13.89 -4.60 2.07
C MET A 106 13.31 -5.97 2.49
N GLU A 107 12.15 -6.32 1.95
CA GLU A 107 11.38 -7.55 2.23
C GLU A 107 12.24 -8.82 2.27
N HIS A 108 13.06 -9.04 1.24
CA HIS A 108 13.92 -10.21 1.11
C HIS A 108 14.98 -10.34 2.24
N ASN A 109 15.23 -9.28 3.02
CA ASN A 109 16.15 -9.27 4.16
C ASN A 109 15.45 -9.44 5.52
N ILE A 110 14.15 -9.74 5.53
CA ILE A 110 13.33 -9.84 6.74
C ILE A 110 12.82 -11.26 6.92
N GLY A 111 12.20 -11.84 5.89
CA GLY A 111 11.46 -13.10 6.01
C GLY A 111 12.26 -14.24 6.64
N GLY A 112 13.48 -14.47 6.16
CA GLY A 112 14.37 -15.50 6.71
C GLY A 112 14.89 -15.19 8.11
N VAL A 113 15.10 -13.91 8.45
CA VAL A 113 15.52 -13.51 9.80
C VAL A 113 14.40 -13.78 10.80
N LEU A 114 13.18 -13.35 10.50
CA LEU A 114 12.03 -13.57 11.39
C LEU A 114 11.72 -15.05 11.58
N THR A 115 11.81 -15.88 10.54
CA THR A 115 11.61 -17.34 10.69
C THR A 115 12.62 -17.95 11.65
N ASN A 116 13.89 -17.51 11.63
CA ASN A 116 14.92 -18.02 12.54
C ASN A 116 14.84 -17.43 13.96
N VAL A 117 14.29 -16.22 14.12
CA VAL A 117 14.13 -15.56 15.42
C VAL A 117 12.89 -16.05 16.15
N MET A 118 11.77 -16.21 15.44
CA MET A 118 10.44 -16.45 16.02
C MET A 118 9.98 -17.91 15.86
N GLY A 119 10.61 -18.67 14.97
CA GLY A 119 10.04 -19.92 14.47
C GLY A 119 8.79 -19.69 13.61
N THR A 120 8.24 -20.75 13.04
CA THR A 120 7.03 -20.66 12.20
C THR A 120 5.78 -20.33 13.02
N GLU A 121 5.71 -20.82 14.26
CA GLU A 121 4.53 -20.67 15.11
C GLU A 121 4.32 -19.24 15.61
N LEU A 122 5.33 -18.59 16.21
CA LEU A 122 5.14 -17.20 16.64
C LEU A 122 5.03 -16.25 15.44
N LYS A 123 5.72 -16.57 14.34
CA LYS A 123 5.63 -15.76 13.12
C LYS A 123 4.22 -15.74 12.54
N SER A 124 3.45 -16.84 12.64
CA SER A 124 2.06 -16.86 12.18
C SER A 124 1.10 -16.07 13.07
N LYS A 125 1.49 -15.75 14.31
CA LYS A 125 0.74 -14.88 15.23
C LYS A 125 0.92 -13.39 14.96
N LEU A 126 1.87 -13.00 14.09
CA LEU A 126 2.08 -11.60 13.72
C LEU A 126 0.87 -11.03 13.00
N LEU A 127 0.40 -9.86 13.45
CA LEU A 127 -0.66 -9.11 12.80
C LEU A 127 -0.23 -8.62 11.41
N PHE A 128 1.03 -8.21 11.28
CA PHE A 128 1.65 -7.87 10.01
C PHE A 128 3.19 -7.93 10.08
N THR A 129 3.82 -8.08 8.91
CA THR A 129 5.25 -7.84 8.72
C THR A 129 5.42 -6.79 7.64
N TRP A 130 5.82 -5.59 8.02
CA TRP A 130 6.08 -4.46 7.14
C TRP A 130 7.58 -4.24 6.95
N ASP A 131 7.96 -3.94 5.72
CA ASP A 131 9.32 -3.70 5.29
C ASP A 131 9.53 -2.23 4.89
N GLN A 132 10.67 -1.95 4.26
CA GLN A 132 11.02 -0.62 3.77
C GLN A 132 9.92 0.00 2.90
N GLY A 133 9.20 -0.80 2.10
CA GLY A 133 8.12 -0.33 1.21
C GLY A 133 6.96 0.33 1.95
N GLN A 134 6.74 0.02 3.24
CA GLN A 134 5.73 0.68 4.05
C GLN A 134 6.25 1.91 4.80
N CYS A 135 7.56 2.15 4.80
CA CYS A 135 8.15 3.37 5.34
C CYS A 135 7.92 4.57 4.39
N THR A 136 8.00 5.78 4.93
CA THR A 136 8.11 7.00 4.12
C THR A 136 9.57 7.28 3.83
N ASP A 137 9.96 7.20 2.56
CA ASP A 137 11.26 7.68 2.10
C ASP A 137 11.28 9.21 2.18
N THR A 138 12.22 9.74 2.96
CA THR A 138 12.33 11.19 3.12
C THR A 138 13.06 11.86 1.96
N GLY A 139 13.86 11.12 1.20
CA GLY A 139 14.87 11.68 0.30
C GLY A 139 16.08 12.29 1.02
N PHE A 140 16.11 12.28 2.36
CA PHE A 140 17.24 12.69 3.19
C PHE A 140 18.05 11.46 3.64
N THR A 141 19.27 11.70 4.12
CA THR A 141 20.16 10.64 4.63
C THR A 141 20.39 10.80 6.13
N CYS A 142 20.54 9.70 6.86
CA CYS A 142 20.66 9.72 8.33
C CYS A 142 21.83 10.63 8.77
N PRO A 143 21.67 11.47 9.81
CA PRO A 143 22.73 12.40 10.25
C PRO A 143 24.07 11.72 10.58
N ASP A 144 23.99 10.53 11.17
CA ASP A 144 25.14 9.68 11.52
C ASP A 144 25.75 8.94 10.31
N ASN A 145 25.05 8.91 9.17
CA ASN A 145 25.49 8.20 7.99
C ASN A 145 24.88 8.78 6.70
N GLN A 146 25.64 9.66 6.04
CA GLN A 146 25.23 10.32 4.80
C GLN A 146 24.99 9.37 3.61
N LYS A 147 25.37 8.09 3.70
CA LYS A 147 25.10 7.08 2.67
C LYS A 147 23.85 6.25 2.95
N LYS A 148 23.23 6.44 4.11
CA LYS A 148 22.07 5.67 4.58
C LYS A 148 20.80 6.51 4.38
N PRO A 149 19.86 6.09 3.53
CA PRO A 149 18.59 6.81 3.39
C PRO A 149 17.81 6.80 4.71
N LEU A 150 17.15 7.92 5.00
CA LEU A 150 16.32 8.09 6.18
C LEU A 150 14.87 7.75 5.85
N PHE A 151 14.38 6.70 6.51
CA PHE A 151 13.01 6.21 6.40
C PHE A 151 12.22 6.48 7.68
N LEU A 152 11.03 7.06 7.54
CA LEU A 152 10.09 7.29 8.64
C LEU A 152 9.06 6.17 8.72
N LYS A 153 8.59 5.88 9.93
CA LYS A 153 7.53 4.92 10.23
C LYS A 153 6.33 5.66 10.79
N GLU A 154 5.45 6.08 9.89
CA GLU A 154 4.30 6.90 10.24
C GLU A 154 3.11 6.04 10.66
N LEU A 155 2.76 6.01 11.95
CA LEU A 155 1.67 5.18 12.50
C LEU A 155 0.32 5.43 11.82
N LYS A 156 0.11 6.63 11.25
CA LYS A 156 -1.07 6.92 10.43
C LYS A 156 -1.25 5.96 9.25
N HIS A 157 -0.17 5.32 8.76
CA HIS A 157 -0.26 4.28 7.74
C HIS A 157 -1.01 3.04 8.25
N ILE A 158 -0.85 2.70 9.52
CA ILE A 158 -1.56 1.59 10.18
C ILE A 158 -3.01 2.01 10.47
N TRP A 159 -3.20 3.18 11.07
CA TRP A 159 -4.52 3.66 11.51
C TRP A 159 -5.49 3.86 10.35
N LYS A 160 -4.98 4.37 9.22
CA LYS A 160 -5.74 4.57 7.97
C LYS A 160 -5.70 3.36 7.04
N LYS A 161 -5.18 2.22 7.52
CA LYS A 161 -5.00 0.98 6.75
C LYS A 161 -4.45 1.25 5.33
N LYS A 162 -3.41 2.09 5.23
CA LYS A 162 -2.82 2.55 3.96
C LYS A 162 -2.43 1.39 3.04
N TYR A 163 -2.06 0.27 3.64
CA TYR A 163 -1.71 -0.97 2.96
C TYR A 163 -2.72 -2.06 3.34
N ILE A 164 -3.26 -2.77 2.35
CA ILE A 164 -4.47 -3.61 2.46
C ILE A 164 -4.22 -4.95 3.16
N TYR A 165 -2.96 -5.28 3.43
CA TYR A 165 -2.53 -6.58 3.97
C TYR A 165 -2.73 -6.78 5.48
N GLY A 166 -3.44 -5.87 6.16
CA GLY A 166 -3.71 -5.97 7.60
C GLY A 166 -5.09 -6.58 7.91
N PRO A 167 -5.21 -7.57 8.83
CA PRO A 167 -6.49 -8.18 9.19
C PRO A 167 -7.39 -7.30 10.08
N TRP A 168 -6.99 -6.06 10.39
CA TRP A 168 -7.76 -5.10 11.21
C TRP A 168 -8.61 -4.16 10.36
N SER A 169 -9.63 -3.55 10.97
CA SER A 169 -10.50 -2.53 10.34
C SER A 169 -9.87 -1.14 10.40
N GLU A 170 -10.18 -0.25 9.45
CA GLU A 170 -9.76 1.15 9.57
C GLU A 170 -10.37 1.77 10.84
N GLY A 171 -9.57 2.54 11.58
CA GLY A 171 -9.97 3.10 12.88
C GLY A 171 -9.92 2.10 14.05
N GLU A 172 -9.68 0.81 13.82
CA GLU A 172 -9.46 -0.17 14.91
C GLU A 172 -8.23 0.17 15.76
N TYR A 173 -7.21 0.72 15.10
CA TYR A 173 -6.02 1.26 15.75
C TYR A 173 -5.93 2.78 15.55
N SER A 174 -5.49 3.46 16.60
CA SER A 174 -5.30 4.90 16.65
C SER A 174 -4.16 5.24 17.62
N ALA A 175 -3.94 6.54 17.87
CA ALA A 175 -2.93 7.00 18.81
C ALA A 175 -3.17 6.48 20.25
N SER A 176 -4.42 6.23 20.63
CA SER A 176 -4.78 5.81 22.00
C SER A 176 -4.52 4.34 22.29
N ASN A 177 -4.29 3.50 21.27
CA ASN A 177 -4.14 2.06 21.44
C ASN A 177 -2.99 1.45 20.62
N THR A 178 -2.11 2.28 20.06
CA THR A 178 -0.95 1.82 19.28
C THR A 178 0.35 2.39 19.86
N LEU A 179 1.29 1.51 20.19
CA LEU A 179 2.65 1.89 20.56
C LEU A 179 3.64 1.44 19.48
N LEU A 180 4.52 2.35 19.05
CA LEU A 180 5.67 2.04 18.20
C LEU A 180 6.97 2.07 19.00
N ILE A 181 7.69 0.94 19.02
CA ILE A 181 9.09 0.91 19.44
C ILE A 181 9.96 1.21 18.22
N THR A 182 10.78 2.26 18.26
CA THR A 182 11.71 2.56 17.15
C THR A 182 12.86 3.48 17.58
N TYR A 183 13.52 4.14 16.63
CA TYR A 183 14.49 5.21 16.90
C TYR A 183 13.79 6.57 16.79
N PRO A 184 14.19 7.58 17.58
CA PRO A 184 13.52 8.90 17.60
C PRO A 184 13.27 9.48 16.21
N VAL A 185 14.30 9.49 15.36
CA VAL A 185 14.20 10.03 13.99
C VAL A 185 13.18 9.32 13.11
N LYS A 186 12.91 8.03 13.32
CA LYS A 186 11.95 7.29 12.50
C LYS A 186 10.51 7.57 12.88
N ALA A 187 10.26 8.08 14.09
CA ALA A 187 8.94 8.46 14.58
C ALA A 187 8.67 9.96 14.45
N LEU A 188 9.53 10.72 13.75
CA LEU A 188 9.53 12.19 13.72
C LEU A 188 8.17 12.84 13.38
N LEU A 189 7.33 12.16 12.60
CA LEU A 189 6.02 12.67 12.15
C LEU A 189 4.83 12.03 12.90
N ASN A 190 5.09 11.19 13.89
CA ASN A 190 4.04 10.59 14.70
C ASN A 190 3.56 11.57 15.79
N PRO A 191 2.29 11.48 16.22
CA PRO A 191 1.81 12.26 17.35
C PRO A 191 2.65 12.00 18.62
N PRO A 192 2.78 12.99 19.52
CA PRO A 192 3.48 12.83 20.77
C PRO A 192 2.99 11.61 21.56
N ASN A 193 3.92 10.97 22.28
CA ASN A 193 3.61 9.86 23.21
C ASN A 193 3.01 8.61 22.53
N THR A 194 3.24 8.42 21.23
CA THR A 194 2.85 7.18 20.50
C THR A 194 4.04 6.26 20.22
N SER A 195 5.23 6.63 20.69
CA SER A 195 6.47 5.87 20.46
C SER A 195 7.40 5.95 21.67
N ILE A 196 8.19 4.88 21.88
CA ILE A 196 9.26 4.80 22.87
C ILE A 196 10.57 4.33 22.23
N TYR A 197 11.69 4.59 22.90
CA TYR A 197 13.02 4.49 22.30
C TYR A 197 14.04 3.82 23.25
N PRO A 198 13.89 2.52 23.56
CA PRO A 198 14.66 1.81 24.62
C PRO A 198 16.14 1.54 24.27
N GLY A 199 16.74 2.28 23.33
CA GLY A 199 18.12 2.10 22.90
C GLY A 199 18.34 0.96 21.90
N ASN A 200 19.49 1.01 21.24
CA ASN A 200 19.89 0.04 20.22
C ASN A 200 20.51 -1.21 20.87
N TYR A 201 20.31 -2.37 20.25
CA TYR A 201 21.00 -3.58 20.65
C TYR A 201 22.48 -3.55 20.23
N ASP A 202 23.38 -3.60 21.20
CA ASP A 202 24.81 -3.83 21.00
C ASP A 202 25.16 -5.31 21.29
N PRO A 203 25.50 -6.11 20.26
CA PRO A 203 25.88 -7.51 20.45
C PRO A 203 27.18 -7.74 21.21
N GLU A 204 28.00 -6.70 21.44
CA GLU A 204 29.20 -6.78 22.30
C GLU A 204 28.86 -6.58 23.79
N ASN A 205 27.69 -6.01 24.11
CA ASN A 205 27.23 -5.88 25.48
C ASN A 205 26.73 -7.25 25.99
N LYS A 206 27.53 -7.90 26.85
CA LYS A 206 27.19 -9.21 27.43
C LYS A 206 26.11 -9.14 28.50
N GLU A 207 25.88 -7.96 29.07
CA GLU A 207 24.91 -7.70 30.12
C GLU A 207 23.60 -7.11 29.57
N ASP A 208 23.36 -7.18 28.24
CA ASP A 208 22.10 -6.68 27.65
C ASP A 208 20.92 -7.54 28.10
N ASP A 209 20.11 -6.97 28.99
CA ASP A 209 18.92 -7.58 29.57
C ASP A 209 17.64 -6.79 29.23
N VAL A 210 17.67 -5.91 28.22
CA VAL A 210 16.57 -4.99 27.89
C VAL A 210 15.28 -5.74 27.53
N LEU A 211 15.36 -6.95 26.98
CA LEU A 211 14.20 -7.81 26.70
C LEU A 211 13.88 -8.82 27.83
N GLY A 212 14.69 -8.81 28.90
CA GLY A 212 14.59 -9.73 30.03
C GLY A 212 13.32 -9.56 30.87
N PRO A 213 12.94 -10.58 31.67
CA PRO A 213 11.72 -10.60 32.48
C PRO A 213 11.57 -9.42 33.45
N ASN A 214 12.68 -8.94 34.00
CA ASN A 214 12.69 -7.87 35.00
C ASN A 214 13.15 -6.52 34.43
N SER A 215 13.21 -6.40 33.09
CA SER A 215 13.70 -5.17 32.46
C SER A 215 12.69 -4.04 32.61
N GLU A 216 13.19 -2.81 32.61
CA GLU A 216 12.35 -1.61 32.64
C GLU A 216 11.33 -1.60 31.48
N LEU A 217 11.74 -2.09 30.30
CA LEU A 217 10.87 -2.21 29.13
C LEU A 217 9.72 -3.20 29.38
N ARG A 218 9.99 -4.33 30.03
CA ARG A 218 8.96 -5.35 30.29
C ARG A 218 7.95 -4.87 31.31
N VAL A 219 8.42 -4.25 32.40
CA VAL A 219 7.56 -3.59 33.41
C VAL A 219 6.72 -2.48 32.76
N PHE A 220 7.32 -1.65 31.89
CA PHE A 220 6.60 -0.62 31.16
C PHE A 220 5.48 -1.20 30.29
N LEU A 221 5.76 -2.27 29.54
CA LEU A 221 4.77 -2.92 28.66
C LEU A 221 3.68 -3.65 29.44
N GLU A 222 3.96 -4.17 30.63
CA GLU A 222 2.93 -4.72 31.53
C GLU A 222 1.92 -3.65 31.93
N GLY A 223 2.37 -2.51 32.44
CA GLY A 223 1.45 -1.42 32.79
C GLY A 223 0.74 -0.82 31.56
N LEU A 224 1.40 -0.79 30.39
CA LEU A 224 0.77 -0.35 29.13
C LEU A 224 -0.37 -1.29 28.69
N ALA A 225 -0.23 -2.60 28.92
CA ALA A 225 -1.27 -3.57 28.59
C ALA A 225 -2.57 -3.27 29.36
N GLU A 226 -2.45 -2.82 30.61
CA GLU A 226 -3.58 -2.47 31.49
C GLU A 226 -4.07 -1.02 31.32
N ALA A 227 -3.23 -0.11 30.82
CA ALA A 227 -3.59 1.30 30.65
C ALA A 227 -4.80 1.51 29.73
N LYS A 228 -5.63 2.53 29.96
CA LYS A 228 -6.75 2.83 29.04
C LYS A 228 -6.30 3.48 27.73
N ASP A 229 -5.25 4.29 27.80
CA ASP A 229 -4.79 5.13 26.69
C ASP A 229 -3.26 5.13 26.62
N VAL A 230 -2.71 4.81 25.44
CA VAL A 230 -1.27 4.73 25.19
C VAL A 230 -0.61 6.09 25.37
N GLN A 231 -1.19 7.17 24.84
CA GLN A 231 -0.53 8.48 24.87
C GLN A 231 -0.40 9.01 26.30
N SER A 232 -1.44 8.86 27.10
CA SER A 232 -1.46 9.26 28.50
C SER A 232 -0.48 8.43 29.33
N TYR A 233 -0.42 7.12 29.08
CA TYR A 233 0.50 6.24 29.79
C TYR A 233 1.97 6.51 29.45
N VAL A 234 2.30 6.65 28.16
CA VAL A 234 3.67 6.99 27.70
C VAL A 234 4.10 8.36 28.22
N LYS A 235 3.18 9.33 28.27
CA LYS A 235 3.46 10.65 28.84
C LYS A 235 3.81 10.59 30.33
N ALA A 236 3.12 9.73 31.09
CA ALA A 236 3.32 9.59 32.52
C ALA A 236 4.54 8.72 32.89
N HIS A 237 4.95 7.81 32.00
CA HIS A 237 6.04 6.86 32.24
C HIS A 237 7.07 6.92 31.09
N PRO A 238 7.78 8.05 30.89
CA PRO A 238 8.77 8.15 29.82
C PRO A 238 9.91 7.14 30.03
N ILE A 239 10.29 6.44 28.96
CA ILE A 239 11.37 5.44 28.97
C ILE A 239 12.24 5.55 27.71
N GLY A 240 13.55 5.34 27.87
CA GLY A 240 14.52 5.37 26.78
C GLY A 240 14.90 6.79 26.34
N ASP A 241 15.41 6.91 25.11
CA ASP A 241 15.85 8.18 24.54
C ASP A 241 14.67 9.17 24.39
N PRO A 242 14.90 10.49 24.51
CA PRO A 242 13.84 11.47 24.30
C PRO A 242 13.43 11.55 22.82
N ALA A 243 12.17 11.90 22.57
CA ALA A 243 11.70 12.26 21.23
C ALA A 243 12.46 13.51 20.72
N ILE A 244 12.65 13.60 19.40
CA ILE A 244 13.27 14.78 18.78
C ILE A 244 12.30 15.96 18.88
N THR A 245 12.75 17.02 19.55
CA THR A 245 12.02 18.29 19.67
C THR A 245 12.88 19.45 19.17
N SER A 246 12.34 20.67 19.24
CA SER A 246 13.07 21.89 18.88
C SER A 246 14.30 22.19 19.73
N SER A 247 14.49 21.49 20.85
CA SER A 247 15.71 21.59 21.65
C SER A 247 16.84 20.67 21.18
N HIS A 248 16.61 19.80 20.21
CA HIS A 248 17.63 18.87 19.72
C HIS A 248 18.78 19.64 19.01
N PRO A 249 20.07 19.30 19.23
CA PRO A 249 21.19 19.98 18.59
C PRO A 249 21.08 20.06 17.05
N ASP A 250 20.66 18.97 16.42
CA ASP A 250 20.42 18.89 14.97
C ASP A 250 19.01 19.32 14.52
N TRP A 251 18.31 20.17 15.29
CA TRP A 251 16.94 20.59 14.95
C TRP A 251 16.83 21.25 13.57
N ASP A 252 17.84 21.99 13.13
CA ASP A 252 17.86 22.59 11.78
C ASP A 252 17.83 21.53 10.67
N TYR A 253 18.40 20.36 10.91
CA TYR A 253 18.30 19.24 9.99
C TYR A 253 16.89 18.61 10.04
N TYR A 254 16.39 18.29 11.23
CA TYR A 254 15.09 17.62 11.36
C TYR A 254 13.90 18.51 10.94
N SER A 255 13.98 19.82 11.21
CA SER A 255 12.96 20.79 10.81
C SER A 255 12.82 20.89 9.29
N LYS A 256 13.89 20.66 8.50
CA LYS A 256 13.80 20.57 7.03
C LYS A 256 12.94 19.39 6.58
N ILE A 257 13.11 18.23 7.23
CA ILE A 257 12.29 17.04 6.96
C ILE A 257 10.84 17.33 7.35
N ILE A 258 10.61 17.86 8.55
CA ILE A 258 9.26 18.23 9.01
C ILE A 258 8.62 19.23 8.05
N ARG A 259 9.33 20.24 7.54
CA ARG A 259 8.79 21.20 6.57
C ARG A 259 8.47 20.56 5.22
N ALA A 260 9.35 19.69 4.72
CA ALA A 260 9.17 19.00 3.44
C ALA A 260 7.92 18.10 3.44
N PHE A 261 7.69 17.37 4.54
CA PHE A 261 6.56 16.45 4.68
C PHE A 261 5.34 17.09 5.37
N GLY A 262 5.55 18.20 6.08
CA GLY A 262 4.55 18.99 6.79
C GLY A 262 3.68 19.86 5.90
N LYS A 263 4.05 20.10 4.62
CA LYS A 263 3.14 20.78 3.66
C LYS A 263 1.85 19.98 3.37
N ARG A 264 1.82 18.66 3.67
CA ARG A 264 0.57 17.86 3.73
C ARG A 264 -0.23 18.06 5.03
N PHE A 265 0.40 18.58 6.08
CA PHE A 265 -0.17 18.80 7.42
C PHE A 265 -0.60 20.25 7.65
N ILE A 266 0.07 21.24 7.04
CA ILE A 266 -0.27 22.67 7.13
C ILE A 266 -1.67 22.94 6.56
N LYS A 267 -2.12 22.20 5.52
CA LYS A 267 -3.49 22.32 5.00
C LYS A 267 -4.56 21.87 6.01
N LEU A 268 -4.21 21.00 6.98
CA LEU A 268 -5.09 20.54 8.06
C LEU A 268 -5.00 21.42 9.32
N LEU A 269 -3.82 21.97 9.63
CA LEU A 269 -3.58 22.76 10.84
C LEU A 269 -3.77 24.27 10.65
N LEU A 270 -3.75 24.82 9.43
CA LEU A 270 -3.97 26.25 9.23
C LEU A 270 -5.32 26.74 9.82
N PRO A 271 -6.44 25.99 9.68
CA PRO A 271 -7.70 26.35 10.34
C PRO A 271 -7.62 26.27 11.86
N ILE A 272 -6.94 25.25 12.41
CA ILE A 272 -6.79 25.02 13.86
C ILE A 272 -5.87 26.09 14.48
N LEU A 273 -4.79 26.46 13.80
CA LEU A 273 -3.86 27.51 14.21
C LEU A 273 -4.48 28.91 14.07
N LEU A 274 -5.35 29.14 13.06
CA LEU A 274 -6.16 30.35 12.97
C LEU A 274 -7.25 30.41 14.06
N MET A 275 -7.85 29.28 14.42
CA MET A 275 -8.81 29.20 15.53
C MET A 275 -8.13 29.50 16.88
N MET A 276 -6.96 28.91 17.14
CA MET A 276 -6.18 29.20 18.34
C MET A 276 -5.71 30.66 18.42
N LYS A 277 -5.47 31.32 17.28
CA LYS A 277 -5.18 32.76 17.23
C LYS A 277 -6.41 33.64 17.43
N LYS A 278 -7.62 33.16 17.08
CA LYS A 278 -8.87 33.88 17.37
C LYS A 278 -9.28 33.78 18.83
N THR A 279 -9.03 32.65 19.50
CA THR A 279 -9.30 32.49 20.94
C THR A 279 -8.34 33.28 21.83
N VAL A 280 -7.15 33.66 21.35
CA VAL A 280 -6.21 34.53 22.11
C VAL A 280 -6.49 36.02 21.88
N ALA A 281 -7.36 36.38 20.93
CA ALA A 281 -7.66 37.77 20.58
C ALA A 281 -8.99 38.30 21.14
N SER A 282 -9.73 37.51 21.95
CA SER A 282 -11.04 37.92 22.49
C SER A 282 -11.17 37.92 24.01
N ASP A 283 -10.10 37.68 24.77
CA ASP A 283 -10.17 37.76 26.24
C ASP A 283 -9.64 39.10 26.72
N ASN A 284 -10.54 40.08 26.76
CA ASN A 284 -10.50 41.21 27.67
C ASN A 284 -11.92 41.73 27.87
N THR A 285 -12.67 41.07 28.77
CA THR A 285 -13.58 41.69 29.75
C THR A 285 -14.14 40.59 30.66
N GLU A 286 -13.99 40.79 31.96
CA GLU A 286 -14.50 39.95 33.05
C GLU A 286 -16.04 40.02 33.11
N GLU A 287 -16.71 38.89 33.40
CA GLU A 287 -17.61 38.67 34.55
C GLU A 287 -18.33 37.30 34.46
N GLN A 288 -18.86 36.87 35.61
CA GLN A 288 -19.06 35.51 36.13
C GLN A 288 -20.29 34.70 35.65
N GLU A 289 -20.23 33.39 35.93
CA GLU A 289 -21.30 32.39 36.22
C GLU A 289 -22.27 31.97 35.10
N ASP A 290 -22.14 30.74 34.58
CA ASP A 290 -22.83 29.54 35.08
C ASP A 290 -22.72 28.35 34.09
N GLU A 291 -22.57 27.15 34.64
CA GLU A 291 -22.51 25.88 33.92
C GLU A 291 -23.80 25.59 33.13
N LYS A 292 -23.65 25.17 31.86
CA LYS A 292 -24.48 24.12 31.24
C LYS A 292 -23.86 23.57 29.96
N GLU A 293 -23.49 22.29 30.01
CA GLU A 293 -23.18 21.45 28.86
C GLU A 293 -24.26 21.55 27.78
N THR A 294 -23.86 21.90 26.56
CA THR A 294 -24.55 21.44 25.35
C THR A 294 -23.50 21.02 24.32
N GLY A 295 -23.42 19.70 24.10
CA GLY A 295 -22.59 19.13 23.06
C GLY A 295 -23.06 19.57 21.69
N VAL A 296 -22.26 20.43 21.04
CA VAL A 296 -22.42 20.72 19.61
C VAL A 296 -21.47 19.81 18.85
N SER A 297 -22.04 18.72 18.34
CA SER A 297 -21.48 17.92 17.25
C SER A 297 -21.19 18.84 16.07
N LEU A 298 -19.89 19.04 15.75
CA LEU A 298 -19.45 19.67 14.51
C LEU A 298 -19.12 18.58 13.48
N ASP A 299 -20.14 17.84 13.07
CA ASP A 299 -20.14 17.13 11.79
C ASP A 299 -20.38 18.14 10.66
N VAL A 300 -19.32 18.88 10.29
CA VAL A 300 -19.32 19.64 9.04
C VAL A 300 -18.75 18.73 7.96
N SER A 301 -19.63 17.92 7.37
CA SER A 301 -19.35 17.15 6.16
C SER A 301 -18.72 18.04 5.09
N MET A 302 -17.50 17.70 4.65
CA MET A 302 -16.77 18.39 3.58
C MET A 302 -17.50 18.40 2.22
N ASN A 303 -18.65 17.72 2.11
CA ASN A 303 -19.44 17.59 0.89
C ASN A 303 -20.12 18.90 0.44
N LYS A 304 -20.02 19.99 1.21
CA LYS A 304 -20.69 21.27 0.91
C LYS A 304 -19.78 22.38 0.35
N LEU A 305 -18.51 22.12 0.06
CA LEU A 305 -17.68 23.06 -0.71
C LEU A 305 -17.90 22.82 -2.21
N ASN A 306 -18.85 23.54 -2.82
CA ASN A 306 -19.12 23.52 -4.26
C ASN A 306 -17.90 24.05 -5.04
N LEU A 307 -17.05 23.14 -5.51
CA LEU A 307 -15.83 23.40 -6.31
C LEU A 307 -16.09 23.37 -7.84
N GLY A 308 -17.34 23.50 -8.28
CA GLY A 308 -17.74 23.29 -9.68
C GLY A 308 -17.97 21.81 -10.02
N PRO A 309 -18.39 21.49 -11.27
CA PRO A 309 -18.55 20.10 -11.69
C PRO A 309 -17.21 19.36 -11.63
N LYS A 310 -17.20 18.19 -10.98
CA LYS A 310 -16.00 17.34 -10.90
C LYS A 310 -15.58 16.87 -12.29
N LYS A 311 -14.27 16.90 -12.56
CA LYS A 311 -13.68 16.43 -13.81
C LYS A 311 -13.92 14.93 -13.98
N LYS A 312 -14.00 14.47 -15.24
CA LYS A 312 -14.04 13.04 -15.57
C LYS A 312 -12.73 12.36 -15.22
N LEU A 313 -12.77 11.05 -14.96
CA LEU A 313 -11.58 10.24 -14.69
C LEU A 313 -10.97 9.70 -15.99
N LEU A 314 -9.70 10.03 -16.22
CA LEU A 314 -8.89 9.48 -17.31
C LEU A 314 -7.85 8.52 -16.73
N VAL A 315 -7.91 7.25 -17.13
CA VAL A 315 -6.98 6.21 -16.67
C VAL A 315 -5.99 5.87 -17.78
N LEU A 316 -4.71 6.17 -17.55
CA LEU A 316 -3.65 6.05 -18.54
C LEU A 316 -2.75 4.84 -18.31
N PRO A 317 -2.30 4.14 -19.37
CA PRO A 317 -1.27 3.13 -19.28
C PRO A 317 0.12 3.79 -19.30
N ILE A 318 1.16 3.05 -18.93
CA ILE A 318 2.54 3.53 -18.96
C ILE A 318 3.29 2.99 -20.17
N GLY A 319 3.53 1.67 -20.18
CA GLY A 319 4.30 0.99 -21.22
C GLY A 319 3.51 0.96 -22.52
N GLY A 320 4.19 1.21 -23.65
CA GLY A 320 3.58 1.29 -24.97
C GLY A 320 2.83 2.61 -25.23
N PHE A 321 2.65 3.45 -24.20
CA PHE A 321 1.91 4.71 -24.32
C PHE A 321 2.75 5.93 -23.93
N LEU A 322 3.11 6.11 -22.66
CA LEU A 322 3.99 7.22 -22.23
C LEU A 322 5.46 6.91 -22.50
N VAL A 323 5.84 5.64 -22.39
CA VAL A 323 7.22 5.18 -22.56
C VAL A 323 7.29 3.81 -23.23
N HIS A 324 8.38 3.54 -23.94
CA HIS A 324 8.81 2.19 -24.25
C HIS A 324 9.81 1.70 -23.19
N ARG A 325 9.69 0.44 -22.78
CA ARG A 325 10.60 -0.17 -21.80
C ARG A 325 11.29 -1.37 -22.45
N ALA A 326 12.60 -1.27 -22.65
CA ALA A 326 13.41 -2.35 -23.17
C ALA A 326 14.18 -3.02 -22.04
N HIS A 327 14.13 -4.35 -21.97
CA HIS A 327 14.87 -5.10 -20.96
C HIS A 327 16.33 -5.28 -21.43
N ARG A 328 17.33 -4.92 -20.61
CA ARG A 328 18.75 -4.99 -21.00
C ARG A 328 19.21 -6.36 -21.50
N ARG A 329 18.64 -7.44 -20.98
CA ARG A 329 18.93 -8.83 -21.44
C ARG A 329 18.13 -9.29 -22.66
N ARG A 330 17.31 -8.42 -23.27
CA ARG A 330 16.52 -8.73 -24.48
C ARG A 330 16.92 -7.77 -25.61
N PRO A 331 18.07 -7.99 -26.27
CA PRO A 331 18.62 -7.06 -27.27
C PRO A 331 17.64 -6.70 -28.38
N LYS A 332 16.75 -7.63 -28.75
CA LYS A 332 15.71 -7.41 -29.78
C LYS A 332 14.72 -6.29 -29.43
N THR A 333 14.56 -5.95 -28.16
CA THR A 333 13.65 -4.88 -27.70
C THR A 333 14.35 -3.53 -27.57
N ILE A 334 15.67 -3.49 -27.76
CA ILE A 334 16.51 -2.29 -27.63
C ILE A 334 16.65 -1.66 -29.03
N PRO A 335 16.23 -0.41 -29.24
CA PRO A 335 16.43 0.29 -30.51
C PRO A 335 17.92 0.46 -30.80
N LYS A 336 18.33 0.23 -32.04
CA LYS A 336 19.74 0.30 -32.45
C LYS A 336 20.26 1.74 -32.59
N ASN A 337 19.37 2.67 -32.94
CA ASN A 337 19.73 4.03 -33.37
C ASN A 337 19.28 5.12 -32.40
N ARG A 338 18.90 4.77 -31.17
CA ARG A 338 18.45 5.72 -30.15
C ARG A 338 18.97 5.30 -28.78
N GLN A 339 19.57 6.24 -28.06
CA GLN A 339 19.94 6.04 -26.66
C GLN A 339 18.71 6.14 -25.76
N PRO A 340 18.65 5.39 -24.65
CA PRO A 340 17.56 5.53 -23.69
C PRO A 340 17.60 6.91 -23.05
N ASP A 341 16.43 7.47 -22.78
CA ASP A 341 16.28 8.73 -22.06
C ASP A 341 16.77 8.58 -20.61
N PHE A 342 16.51 7.41 -19.99
CA PHE A 342 17.07 7.04 -18.70
C PHE A 342 17.01 5.52 -18.48
N CYS A 343 17.67 5.04 -17.41
CA CYS A 343 17.60 3.65 -16.99
C CYS A 343 16.85 3.54 -15.64
N SER A 344 15.98 2.54 -15.51
CA SER A 344 15.31 2.19 -14.26
C SER A 344 15.58 0.73 -13.94
N GLY A 345 16.54 0.48 -13.05
CA GLY A 345 17.04 -0.87 -12.76
C GLY A 345 17.63 -1.54 -14.02
N ILE A 346 17.07 -2.69 -14.40
CA ILE A 346 17.49 -3.46 -15.59
C ILE A 346 16.79 -3.03 -16.89
N PHE A 347 15.92 -2.02 -16.82
CA PHE A 347 15.17 -1.51 -17.97
C PHE A 347 15.79 -0.21 -18.51
N MET A 348 15.87 -0.15 -19.83
CA MET A 348 16.18 1.05 -20.62
C MET A 348 14.86 1.68 -21.03
N ILE A 349 14.65 2.95 -20.67
CA ILE A 349 13.38 3.65 -20.83
C ILE A 349 13.51 4.71 -21.91
N TYR A 350 12.53 4.74 -22.81
CA TYR A 350 12.45 5.70 -23.91
C TYR A 350 11.15 6.46 -23.78
N LYS A 351 11.23 7.77 -23.54
CA LYS A 351 10.06 8.66 -23.45
C LYS A 351 9.42 8.80 -24.82
N ARG A 352 8.09 8.66 -24.87
CA ARG A 352 7.33 9.06 -26.05
C ARG A 352 7.40 10.59 -26.17
N PRO A 353 7.61 11.16 -27.37
CA PRO A 353 7.60 12.60 -27.56
C PRO A 353 6.33 13.24 -26.97
N PHE A 354 6.47 14.46 -26.46
CA PHE A 354 5.38 15.26 -25.87
C PHE A 354 4.70 14.69 -24.61
N CYS A 355 5.19 13.59 -24.01
CA CYS A 355 4.51 12.93 -22.90
C CYS A 355 4.30 13.82 -21.66
N GLU A 356 5.24 14.71 -21.33
CA GLU A 356 5.08 15.63 -20.19
C GLU A 356 4.03 16.71 -20.45
N GLU A 357 4.08 17.36 -21.62
CA GLU A 357 3.08 18.36 -22.04
C GLU A 357 1.69 17.73 -22.22
N PHE A 358 1.63 16.45 -22.60
CA PHE A 358 0.39 15.71 -22.69
C PHE A 358 -0.21 15.45 -21.32
N LEU A 359 0.62 15.05 -20.34
CA LEU A 359 0.15 14.88 -18.96
C LEU A 359 -0.35 16.19 -18.36
N LYS A 360 0.34 17.32 -18.59
CA LYS A 360 -0.14 18.66 -18.19
C LYS A 360 -1.53 18.95 -18.77
N PHE A 361 -1.69 18.74 -20.08
CA PHE A 361 -2.99 18.86 -20.77
C PHE A 361 -4.07 17.96 -20.15
N CYS A 362 -3.74 16.71 -19.79
CA CYS A 362 -4.69 15.81 -19.14
C CYS A 362 -5.09 16.32 -17.74
N PHE A 363 -4.14 16.74 -16.90
CA PHE A 363 -4.43 17.24 -15.55
C PHE A 363 -5.28 18.53 -15.55
N GLU A 364 -5.18 19.34 -16.59
CA GLU A 364 -6.03 20.53 -16.75
C GLU A 364 -7.52 20.17 -16.91
N ARG A 365 -7.83 19.01 -17.50
CA ARG A 365 -9.19 18.64 -17.94
C ARG A 365 -9.80 17.44 -17.22
N PHE A 366 -8.96 16.55 -16.71
CA PHE A 366 -9.35 15.29 -16.11
C PHE A 366 -8.76 15.14 -14.71
N GLU A 367 -9.44 14.35 -13.88
CA GLU A 367 -8.73 13.64 -12.83
C GLU A 367 -7.96 12.48 -13.48
N VAL A 368 -6.68 12.33 -13.16
CA VAL A 368 -5.80 11.39 -13.90
C VAL A 368 -5.31 10.29 -12.99
N GLY A 369 -5.55 9.05 -13.39
CA GLY A 369 -5.01 7.85 -12.77
C GLY A 369 -4.02 7.12 -13.69
N ILE A 370 -3.03 6.46 -13.11
CA ILE A 370 -2.13 5.56 -13.85
C ILE A 370 -2.50 4.12 -13.51
N TRP A 371 -2.67 3.27 -14.53
CA TRP A 371 -2.88 1.84 -14.33
C TRP A 371 -1.98 1.01 -15.25
N SER A 372 -0.98 0.37 -14.66
CA SER A 372 0.04 -0.41 -15.33
C SER A 372 -0.06 -1.88 -14.96
N SER A 373 0.19 -2.79 -15.89
CA SER A 373 0.25 -4.24 -15.59
C SER A 373 1.67 -4.71 -15.25
N ALA A 374 2.57 -3.79 -14.90
CA ALA A 374 3.91 -4.10 -14.38
C ALA A 374 3.95 -3.99 -12.86
N MET A 375 4.92 -4.61 -12.21
CA MET A 375 5.12 -4.53 -10.76
C MET A 375 5.52 -3.11 -10.28
N GLU A 376 5.12 -2.73 -9.06
CA GLU A 376 5.29 -1.41 -8.41
C GLU A 376 6.69 -0.80 -8.56
N HIS A 377 7.74 -1.57 -8.24
CA HIS A 377 9.13 -1.09 -8.24
C HIS A 377 9.61 -0.64 -9.63
N ASN A 378 8.92 -1.04 -10.70
CA ASN A 378 9.21 -0.63 -12.08
C ASN A 378 8.40 0.60 -12.52
N ILE A 379 7.47 1.09 -11.69
CA ILE A 379 6.55 2.17 -12.03
C ILE A 379 6.98 3.47 -11.35
N ASP A 380 7.24 3.43 -10.04
CA ASP A 380 7.45 4.65 -9.26
C ASP A 380 8.61 5.52 -9.80
N ALA A 381 9.76 4.88 -10.03
CA ALA A 381 10.94 5.51 -10.61
C ALA A 381 10.72 5.99 -12.05
N VAL A 382 9.98 5.21 -12.86
CA VAL A 382 9.66 5.59 -14.25
C VAL A 382 8.78 6.83 -14.25
N LEU A 383 7.71 6.87 -13.45
CA LEU A 383 6.83 8.03 -13.37
C LEU A 383 7.59 9.26 -12.87
N THR A 384 8.39 9.15 -11.81
CA THR A 384 9.20 10.29 -11.31
C THR A 384 10.09 10.88 -12.40
N ASN A 385 10.73 10.05 -13.23
CA ASN A 385 11.58 10.53 -14.33
C ASN A 385 10.79 11.02 -15.56
N VAL A 386 9.56 10.54 -15.76
CA VAL A 386 8.71 10.95 -16.90
C VAL A 386 8.02 12.29 -16.64
N MET A 387 7.42 12.46 -15.45
CA MET A 387 6.55 13.59 -15.13
C MET A 387 7.06 14.49 -13.99
N GLY A 388 8.16 14.10 -13.32
CA GLY A 388 8.67 14.82 -12.15
C GLY A 388 7.78 14.64 -10.91
N THR A 389 8.32 15.02 -9.75
CA THR A 389 7.61 14.87 -8.45
C THR A 389 6.35 15.73 -8.39
N GLU A 390 6.35 16.90 -9.03
CA GLU A 390 5.22 17.83 -9.00
C GLU A 390 3.99 17.26 -9.71
N LEU A 391 4.09 16.88 -11.00
CA LEU A 391 2.95 16.32 -11.73
C LEU A 391 2.55 14.96 -11.16
N LYS A 392 3.51 14.15 -10.71
CA LYS A 392 3.22 12.88 -10.04
C LYS A 392 2.36 13.06 -8.80
N SER A 393 2.54 14.15 -8.05
CA SER A 393 1.71 14.44 -6.87
C SER A 393 0.25 14.81 -7.21
N LYS A 394 -0.04 15.14 -8.48
CA LYS A 394 -1.38 15.45 -8.98
C LYS A 394 -2.15 14.20 -9.42
N LEU A 395 -1.51 13.03 -9.52
CA LEU A 395 -2.18 11.77 -9.84
C LEU A 395 -3.18 11.40 -8.74
N LEU A 396 -4.39 11.02 -9.17
CA LEU A 396 -5.43 10.56 -8.27
C LEU A 396 -5.10 9.17 -7.69
N PHE A 397 -4.48 8.31 -8.51
CA PHE A 397 -3.92 7.03 -8.08
C PHE A 397 -2.80 6.57 -9.02
N THR A 398 -1.97 5.65 -8.51
CA THR A 398 -1.01 4.88 -9.32
C THR A 398 -1.19 3.41 -9.00
N TRP A 399 -1.72 2.66 -9.96
CA TRP A 399 -2.00 1.24 -9.87
C TRP A 399 -1.01 0.43 -10.69
N ASP A 400 -0.58 -0.66 -10.10
CA ASP A 400 0.33 -1.63 -10.67
C ASP A 400 -0.38 -2.94 -10.99
N GLN A 401 0.41 -3.96 -11.29
CA GLN A 401 -0.08 -5.30 -11.59
C GLN A 401 -0.98 -5.87 -10.49
N ASN A 402 -0.78 -5.53 -9.22
CA ASN A 402 -1.55 -6.06 -8.09
C ASN A 402 -3.00 -5.56 -8.08
N GLN A 403 -3.30 -4.50 -8.82
CA GLN A 403 -4.68 -4.02 -8.99
C GLN A 403 -5.38 -4.59 -10.22
N CYS A 404 -4.66 -5.33 -11.06
CA CYS A 404 -5.24 -6.06 -12.18
C CYS A 404 -5.90 -7.37 -11.69
N THR A 405 -6.84 -7.90 -12.45
CA THR A 405 -7.32 -9.29 -12.31
C THR A 405 -6.34 -10.20 -13.03
N GLU A 406 -5.58 -11.01 -12.29
CA GLU A 406 -4.78 -12.08 -12.86
C GLU A 406 -5.69 -13.17 -13.44
N THR A 407 -5.31 -13.70 -14.60
CA THR A 407 -6.01 -14.82 -15.23
C THR A 407 -5.08 -16.02 -15.37
N ASP A 408 -5.67 -17.21 -15.43
CA ASP A 408 -4.96 -18.46 -15.74
C ASP A 408 -4.54 -18.53 -17.22
N PHE A 409 -4.92 -17.54 -18.02
CA PHE A 409 -4.64 -17.43 -19.43
C PHE A 409 -3.30 -16.73 -19.69
N LYS A 410 -2.72 -17.02 -20.87
CA LYS A 410 -1.49 -16.41 -21.37
C LYS A 410 -1.77 -15.62 -22.62
N CYS A 411 -1.10 -14.49 -22.81
CA CYS A 411 -1.30 -13.66 -23.99
C CYS A 411 -1.04 -14.46 -25.29
N LEU A 412 -1.84 -14.24 -26.33
CA LEU A 412 -1.74 -15.00 -27.59
C LEU A 412 -0.39 -14.80 -28.31
N ASP A 413 0.23 -13.63 -28.13
CA ASP A 413 1.55 -13.28 -28.68
C ASP A 413 2.72 -13.91 -27.91
N ASP A 414 2.51 -14.32 -26.65
CA ASP A 414 3.54 -14.91 -25.80
C ASP A 414 2.94 -15.88 -24.78
N LYS A 415 3.09 -17.17 -25.05
CA LYS A 415 2.57 -18.27 -24.21
C LYS A 415 3.12 -18.30 -22.78
N TYR A 416 4.16 -17.53 -22.47
CA TYR A 416 4.70 -17.43 -21.11
C TYR A 416 4.27 -16.15 -20.40
N LYS A 417 3.68 -15.19 -21.13
CA LYS A 417 3.26 -13.90 -20.60
C LYS A 417 1.88 -14.04 -19.95
N PRO A 418 1.76 -13.87 -18.62
CA PRO A 418 0.46 -13.87 -17.95
C PRO A 418 -0.43 -12.77 -18.49
N LEU A 419 -1.72 -13.08 -18.63
CA LEU A 419 -2.74 -12.11 -19.05
C LEU A 419 -3.39 -11.50 -17.80
N PHE A 420 -3.38 -10.16 -17.75
CA PHE A 420 -3.99 -9.36 -16.68
C PHE A 420 -5.14 -8.56 -17.24
N LEU A 421 -6.26 -8.47 -16.53
CA LEU A 421 -7.40 -7.64 -16.92
C LEU A 421 -7.46 -6.38 -16.03
N LYS A 422 -7.81 -5.23 -16.62
CA LYS A 422 -8.03 -3.96 -15.92
C LYS A 422 -9.53 -3.70 -15.84
N VAL A 423 -10.12 -4.14 -14.73
CA VAL A 423 -11.58 -4.10 -14.54
C VAL A 423 -11.96 -2.78 -13.87
N LEU A 424 -12.57 -1.86 -14.62
CA LEU A 424 -12.96 -0.52 -14.16
C LEU A 424 -13.89 -0.55 -12.95
N ASP A 425 -14.66 -1.63 -12.78
CA ASP A 425 -15.47 -1.81 -11.58
C ASP A 425 -14.63 -1.70 -10.30
N HIS A 426 -13.37 -2.17 -10.30
CA HIS A 426 -12.47 -2.01 -9.14
C HIS A 426 -12.29 -0.54 -8.71
N LEU A 427 -12.40 0.42 -9.64
CA LEU A 427 -12.36 1.86 -9.36
C LEU A 427 -13.71 2.39 -8.89
N TRP A 428 -14.80 1.92 -9.50
CA TRP A 428 -16.16 2.39 -9.27
C TRP A 428 -16.73 1.92 -7.94
N SER A 429 -16.58 0.62 -7.64
CA SER A 429 -16.97 -0.01 -6.36
C SER A 429 -15.98 0.28 -5.24
N LYS A 430 -14.97 1.12 -5.49
CA LYS A 430 -13.88 1.42 -4.56
C LYS A 430 -13.30 0.16 -3.92
N LYS A 431 -13.06 -0.89 -4.73
CA LYS A 431 -12.45 -2.16 -4.29
C LYS A 431 -11.24 -1.95 -3.38
N TYR A 432 -10.53 -0.83 -3.58
CA TYR A 432 -9.46 -0.38 -2.71
C TYR A 432 -9.87 0.90 -1.95
N ILE A 433 -9.96 0.82 -0.61
CA ILE A 433 -10.53 1.88 0.24
C ILE A 433 -9.71 3.19 0.25
N TYR A 434 -8.44 3.15 -0.19
CA TYR A 434 -7.55 4.32 -0.23
C TYR A 434 -7.86 5.32 -1.36
N LEU A 435 -8.78 5.00 -2.26
CA LEU A 435 -9.22 5.91 -3.31
C LEU A 435 -9.95 7.10 -2.67
N SER A 436 -9.55 8.31 -3.04
CA SER A 436 -9.95 9.55 -2.36
C SER A 436 -11.35 10.07 -2.73
N TRP A 437 -12.03 9.41 -3.67
CA TRP A 437 -13.40 9.74 -4.10
C TRP A 437 -14.45 8.91 -3.36
N SER A 438 -15.72 9.30 -3.39
CA SER A 438 -16.82 8.49 -2.83
C SER A 438 -17.23 7.36 -3.77
N GLU A 439 -17.78 6.27 -3.24
CA GLU A 439 -18.34 5.21 -4.10
C GLU A 439 -19.45 5.79 -4.99
N GLY A 440 -19.49 5.39 -6.26
CA GLY A 440 -20.38 5.99 -7.26
C GLY A 440 -19.98 7.37 -7.78
N GLU A 441 -18.91 7.99 -7.27
CA GLU A 441 -18.38 9.25 -7.82
C GLU A 441 -17.82 9.07 -9.22
N TYR A 442 -17.17 7.94 -9.48
CA TYR A 442 -16.78 7.50 -10.81
C TYR A 442 -17.59 6.28 -11.21
N THR A 443 -18.05 6.28 -12.46
CA THR A 443 -18.88 5.26 -13.08
C THR A 443 -18.52 5.13 -14.57
N ALA A 444 -19.24 4.27 -15.29
CA ALA A 444 -19.09 4.14 -16.74
C ALA A 444 -19.33 5.46 -17.50
N SER A 445 -20.17 6.37 -16.99
CA SER A 445 -20.52 7.61 -17.68
C SER A 445 -19.45 8.70 -17.56
N ASN A 446 -18.48 8.58 -16.67
CA ASN A 446 -17.47 9.62 -16.43
C ASN A 446 -16.03 9.07 -16.26
N THR A 447 -15.80 7.80 -16.60
CA THR A 447 -14.47 7.18 -16.58
C THR A 447 -14.08 6.67 -17.97
N LEU A 448 -12.92 7.10 -18.47
CA LEU A 448 -12.31 6.55 -19.68
C LEU A 448 -11.00 5.83 -19.35
N LEU A 449 -10.88 4.58 -19.81
CA LEU A 449 -9.65 3.79 -19.76
C LEU A 449 -8.94 3.81 -21.12
N ILE A 450 -7.65 4.16 -21.11
CA ILE A 450 -6.76 3.93 -22.26
C ILE A 450 -5.96 2.65 -21.97
N THR A 451 -6.07 1.63 -22.82
CA THR A 451 -5.36 0.35 -22.63
C THR A 451 -5.37 -0.46 -23.93
N ASP A 452 -4.82 -1.67 -23.93
CA ASP A 452 -5.04 -2.65 -25.01
C ASP A 452 -6.41 -3.35 -24.87
N PRO A 453 -7.00 -3.84 -25.97
CA PRO A 453 -8.37 -4.34 -25.98
C PRO A 453 -8.55 -5.58 -25.10
N VAL A 454 -7.53 -6.45 -25.00
CA VAL A 454 -7.61 -7.66 -24.17
C VAL A 454 -7.69 -7.30 -22.68
N LYS A 455 -6.93 -6.29 -22.22
CA LYS A 455 -6.99 -5.86 -20.81
C LYS A 455 -8.33 -5.25 -20.43
N ALA A 456 -9.11 -4.72 -21.37
CA ALA A 456 -10.42 -4.12 -21.09
C ALA A 456 -11.60 -5.08 -21.27
N LEU A 457 -11.36 -6.37 -21.51
CA LEU A 457 -12.35 -7.34 -21.98
C LEU A 457 -13.64 -7.42 -21.14
N LEU A 458 -13.54 -7.16 -19.82
CA LEU A 458 -14.68 -7.24 -18.90
C LEU A 458 -15.40 -5.90 -18.70
N ASN A 459 -14.87 -4.80 -19.23
CA ASN A 459 -15.44 -3.47 -19.02
C ASN A 459 -16.69 -3.25 -19.89
N PRO A 460 -17.64 -2.41 -19.42
CA PRO A 460 -18.79 -2.04 -20.25
C PRO A 460 -18.37 -1.43 -21.59
N PRO A 461 -19.17 -1.60 -22.66
CA PRO A 461 -18.88 -0.99 -23.95
C PRO A 461 -18.67 0.52 -23.85
N ASN A 462 -17.76 1.05 -24.67
CA ASN A 462 -17.49 2.49 -24.79
C ASN A 462 -16.94 3.15 -23.50
N THR A 463 -16.33 2.38 -22.60
CA THR A 463 -15.61 2.90 -21.41
C THR A 463 -14.08 2.87 -21.58
N ALA A 464 -13.61 2.36 -22.71
CA ALA A 464 -12.20 2.30 -23.04
C ALA A 464 -11.95 2.62 -24.52
N ILE A 465 -10.77 3.16 -24.81
CA ILE A 465 -10.22 3.28 -26.17
C ILE A 465 -8.90 2.52 -26.25
N PHE A 466 -8.58 2.03 -27.46
CA PHE A 466 -7.49 1.09 -27.68
C PHE A 466 -6.49 1.69 -28.66
N LEU A 467 -5.27 1.94 -28.21
CA LEU A 467 -4.29 2.70 -29.00
C LEU A 467 -3.14 1.80 -29.43
N GLY A 468 -2.62 2.06 -30.63
CA GLY A 468 -1.40 1.43 -31.10
C GLY A 468 -0.19 1.73 -30.20
N ASP A 469 0.70 0.75 -30.09
CA ASP A 469 1.92 0.87 -29.29
C ASP A 469 2.86 1.97 -29.83
N TYR A 470 3.62 2.55 -28.92
CA TYR A 470 4.67 3.51 -29.24
C TYR A 470 5.79 2.88 -30.09
N ASP A 471 5.83 3.20 -31.38
CA ASP A 471 6.90 2.79 -32.28
C ASP A 471 8.13 3.70 -32.14
N LEU A 472 9.22 3.12 -31.62
CA LEU A 472 10.50 3.81 -31.45
C LEU A 472 11.20 4.17 -32.76
N ASN A 473 10.84 3.53 -33.87
CA ASN A 473 11.44 3.83 -35.17
C ASN A 473 10.76 5.03 -35.85
N ASN A 474 9.59 5.45 -35.38
CA ASN A 474 8.93 6.65 -35.84
C ASN A 474 9.55 7.89 -35.20
N ASN A 475 10.49 8.52 -35.91
CA ASN A 475 11.16 9.75 -35.48
C ASN A 475 10.27 11.01 -35.58
N ARG A 476 9.04 10.88 -36.09
CA ARG A 476 8.04 11.96 -36.20
C ARG A 476 6.79 11.65 -35.38
N ASP A 477 6.87 10.77 -34.37
CA ASP A 477 5.74 10.49 -33.48
C ASP A 477 5.31 11.78 -32.76
N ASP A 478 4.16 12.31 -33.18
CA ASP A 478 3.47 13.46 -32.62
C ASP A 478 2.13 13.06 -31.98
N PHE A 479 1.95 11.77 -31.68
CA PHE A 479 0.68 11.21 -31.22
C PHE A 479 0.20 11.81 -29.89
N LEU A 480 1.14 12.21 -29.02
CA LEU A 480 0.85 12.94 -27.77
C LEU A 480 1.00 14.47 -27.92
N GLY A 481 1.29 14.97 -29.12
CA GLY A 481 1.54 16.38 -29.43
C GLY A 481 0.29 17.27 -29.34
N PRO A 482 0.46 18.60 -29.34
CA PRO A 482 -0.62 19.57 -29.08
C PRO A 482 -1.77 19.53 -30.09
N ASN A 483 -1.50 19.14 -31.34
CA ASN A 483 -2.49 19.06 -32.41
C ASN A 483 -2.86 17.61 -32.77
N SER A 484 -2.56 16.66 -31.89
CA SER A 484 -2.84 15.25 -32.18
C SER A 484 -4.33 14.96 -32.09
N GLU A 485 -4.79 14.00 -32.91
CA GLU A 485 -6.19 13.56 -32.88
C GLU A 485 -6.60 13.04 -31.50
N LEU A 486 -5.65 12.46 -30.74
CA LEU A 486 -5.90 12.04 -29.35
C LEU A 486 -6.25 13.22 -28.45
N ARG A 487 -5.53 14.35 -28.55
CA ARG A 487 -5.85 15.53 -27.74
C ARG A 487 -7.17 16.14 -28.16
N MET A 488 -7.45 16.24 -29.45
CA MET A 488 -8.75 16.71 -29.96
C MET A 488 -9.90 15.83 -29.46
N PHE A 489 -9.71 14.50 -29.48
CA PHE A 489 -10.67 13.55 -28.95
C PHE A 489 -10.91 13.77 -27.44
N LEU A 490 -9.83 13.92 -26.66
CA LEU A 490 -9.90 14.14 -25.22
C LEU A 490 -10.46 15.53 -24.87
N ASP A 491 -10.24 16.56 -25.67
CA ASP A 491 -10.88 17.88 -25.51
C ASP A 491 -12.41 17.74 -25.63
N GLY A 492 -12.90 17.12 -26.70
CA GLY A 492 -14.33 16.89 -26.86
C GLY A 492 -14.92 15.98 -25.77
N LEU A 493 -14.15 14.99 -25.29
CA LEU A 493 -14.57 14.14 -24.16
C LEU A 493 -14.69 14.93 -22.85
N ALA A 494 -13.80 15.89 -22.60
CA ALA A 494 -13.83 16.72 -21.40
C ALA A 494 -15.15 17.51 -21.33
N GLU A 495 -15.63 18.00 -22.47
CA GLU A 495 -16.89 18.75 -22.61
C GLU A 495 -18.14 17.87 -22.75
N ALA A 496 -17.98 16.60 -23.14
CA ALA A 496 -19.10 15.69 -23.36
C ALA A 496 -19.95 15.46 -22.11
N LYS A 497 -21.25 15.21 -22.27
CA LYS A 497 -22.13 14.89 -21.14
C LYS A 497 -21.77 13.57 -20.46
N ASP A 498 -21.46 12.55 -21.25
CA ASP A 498 -21.11 11.22 -20.77
C ASP A 498 -20.09 10.53 -21.70
N VAL A 499 -19.20 9.74 -21.09
CA VAL A 499 -18.11 9.04 -21.77
C VAL A 499 -18.64 8.04 -22.79
N GLN A 500 -19.61 7.20 -22.40
CA GLN A 500 -20.06 6.10 -23.25
C GLN A 500 -20.70 6.57 -24.55
N SER A 501 -21.56 7.58 -24.51
CA SER A 501 -22.20 8.14 -25.71
C SER A 501 -21.18 8.86 -26.58
N TYR A 502 -20.23 9.58 -25.97
CA TYR A 502 -19.19 10.26 -26.73
C TYR A 502 -18.26 9.28 -27.44
N VAL A 503 -17.74 8.26 -26.74
CA VAL A 503 -16.87 7.22 -27.31
C VAL A 503 -17.62 6.43 -28.39
N LYS A 504 -18.92 6.15 -28.20
CA LYS A 504 -19.74 5.48 -29.21
C LYS A 504 -19.87 6.30 -30.50
N ALA A 505 -20.05 7.63 -30.38
CA ALA A 505 -20.21 8.53 -31.51
C ALA A 505 -18.88 8.89 -32.19
N HIS A 506 -17.78 8.84 -31.45
CA HIS A 506 -16.43 9.22 -31.91
C HIS A 506 -15.47 8.06 -31.65
N GLN A 507 -15.58 6.97 -32.41
CA GLN A 507 -14.68 5.83 -32.24
C GLN A 507 -13.23 6.26 -32.50
N PHE A 508 -12.32 5.86 -31.60
CA PHE A 508 -10.92 6.24 -31.67
C PHE A 508 -10.02 5.04 -31.36
N GLY A 509 -9.07 4.79 -32.26
CA GLY A 509 -8.11 3.69 -32.15
C GLY A 509 -8.66 2.34 -32.65
N ASP A 510 -8.08 1.24 -32.15
CA ASP A 510 -8.44 -0.12 -32.52
C ASP A 510 -9.85 -0.50 -32.03
N PRO A 511 -10.55 -1.43 -32.71
CA PRO A 511 -11.85 -1.89 -32.27
C PRO A 511 -11.77 -2.75 -31.00
N ALA A 512 -12.85 -2.74 -30.21
CA ALA A 512 -13.03 -3.69 -29.11
C ALA A 512 -13.06 -5.14 -29.62
N ILE A 513 -12.70 -6.09 -28.76
CA ILE A 513 -12.87 -7.52 -29.06
C ILE A 513 -14.37 -7.86 -29.02
N THR A 514 -14.88 -8.37 -30.13
CA THR A 514 -16.28 -8.75 -30.32
C THR A 514 -16.38 -10.21 -30.80
N PRO A 515 -17.59 -10.80 -30.87
CA PRO A 515 -17.80 -12.12 -31.44
C PRO A 515 -17.26 -12.35 -32.86
N SER A 516 -17.01 -11.29 -33.63
CA SER A 516 -16.41 -11.38 -34.96
C SER A 516 -14.88 -11.51 -34.94
N HIS A 517 -14.23 -11.46 -33.77
CA HIS A 517 -12.78 -11.58 -33.66
C HIS A 517 -12.32 -13.02 -33.99
N SER A 518 -11.23 -13.18 -34.74
CA SER A 518 -10.71 -14.50 -35.17
C SER A 518 -10.46 -15.48 -34.01
N HIS A 519 -9.99 -14.95 -32.88
CA HIS A 519 -9.76 -15.68 -31.63
C HIS A 519 -10.91 -15.55 -30.61
N TRP A 520 -12.16 -15.32 -31.05
CA TRP A 520 -13.30 -15.13 -30.14
C TRP A 520 -13.51 -16.29 -29.17
N GLU A 521 -13.27 -17.54 -29.57
CA GLU A 521 -13.39 -18.69 -28.67
C GLU A 521 -12.45 -18.57 -27.45
N TYR A 522 -11.23 -18.09 -27.66
CA TYR A 522 -10.28 -17.83 -26.57
C TYR A 522 -10.77 -16.72 -25.64
N TYR A 523 -11.22 -15.59 -26.20
CA TYR A 523 -11.67 -14.45 -25.39
C TYR A 523 -13.00 -14.70 -24.68
N SER A 524 -13.94 -15.38 -25.33
CA SER A 524 -15.23 -15.75 -24.74
C SER A 524 -15.07 -16.71 -23.55
N ASN A 525 -14.06 -17.59 -23.58
CA ASN A 525 -13.69 -18.42 -22.43
C ASN A 525 -13.23 -17.57 -21.23
N ILE A 526 -12.39 -16.54 -21.46
CA ILE A 526 -11.98 -15.61 -20.40
C ILE A 526 -13.19 -14.87 -19.84
N ILE A 527 -14.07 -14.35 -20.70
CA ILE A 527 -15.30 -13.66 -20.29
C ILE A 527 -16.19 -14.58 -19.45
N ARG A 528 -16.35 -15.85 -19.86
CA ARG A 528 -17.19 -16.82 -19.15
C ARG A 528 -16.68 -17.14 -17.75
N ILE A 529 -15.35 -17.19 -17.56
CA ILE A 529 -14.72 -17.52 -16.28
C ILE A 529 -14.69 -16.31 -15.36
N TYR A 530 -14.25 -15.15 -15.85
CA TYR A 530 -13.99 -13.98 -15.03
C TYR A 530 -15.10 -12.92 -15.05
N GLY A 531 -16.09 -13.04 -15.94
CA GLY A 531 -17.20 -12.08 -16.10
C GLY A 531 -18.38 -12.30 -15.15
N LYS A 532 -18.38 -13.37 -14.35
CA LYS A 532 -19.53 -13.78 -13.50
C LYS A 532 -19.75 -12.95 -12.22
N ASN A 533 -18.92 -11.94 -11.95
CA ASN A 533 -19.05 -11.06 -10.78
C ASN A 533 -19.63 -9.68 -11.14
N LYS A 534 -20.58 -9.61 -12.08
CA LYS A 534 -21.32 -8.38 -12.40
C LYS A 534 -22.71 -8.40 -11.79
#